data_AF-A0A7J4LQG8-F1
#
_entry.id   AF-A0A7J4LQG8-F1
#
_cell.length_a   1.000
_cell.length_b   1.000
_cell.length_c   1.000
_cell.angle_alpha   90.00
_cell.angle_beta   90.00
_cell.angle_gamma   90.00
#
_symmetry.space_group_name_H-M   'P 1'
#
loop_
_entity.id
_entity.type
_entity.pdbx_description
1 polymer ?
#
loop_
_entity_poly.entity_id
_entity_poly.type
_entity_poly.pdbx_seq_one_letter_code
_entity_poly.pdbx_strand_id
1 'polypeptide(L)'
;MQNVQKDLQARLMEKGWTEEEAHRTHQLFYANQDPQKHVEYVKKSSVLLYWMMLLDLAVCNFIVAFGLVPFLMVLKAAYVELIIFFLGVFMGVFFNMLIWDIEHIGKEHHYLALVFIPVIAIMNMVFMTILSNSFSGLLKTQGHANPVLVSLFYVLGFVAPYGFSVIKYELKKRKEAQSLQNPPPQNPTLGSGRTQQQQYAQQGYAQQGQQPQGYQQYQGYQNR
;
A
#
# COMPACT_ATOMS: atom_id res chain seq x y z
N MET A 1 9.50 -21.06 -25.12
CA MET A 1 9.35 -21.94 -23.94
C MET A 1 9.52 -23.42 -24.26
N GLN A 2 8.98 -23.95 -25.37
CA GLN A 2 9.16 -25.35 -25.77
C GLN A 2 10.63 -25.81 -25.93
N ASN A 3 11.53 -24.93 -26.39
CA ASN A 3 12.96 -25.27 -26.54
C ASN A 3 13.68 -25.46 -25.20
N VAL A 4 13.25 -24.76 -24.14
CA VAL A 4 13.82 -24.89 -22.78
C VAL A 4 13.30 -26.15 -22.08
N GLN A 5 12.06 -26.55 -22.39
CA GLN A 5 11.44 -27.79 -21.89
C GLN A 5 12.15 -29.04 -22.42
N LYS A 6 12.44 -29.06 -23.73
CA LYS A 6 13.17 -30.16 -24.38
C LYS A 6 14.62 -30.25 -23.89
N ASP A 7 15.27 -29.11 -23.63
CA ASP A 7 16.63 -29.05 -23.08
C ASP A 7 16.72 -29.64 -21.66
N LEU A 8 15.78 -29.30 -20.78
CA LEU A 8 15.76 -29.84 -19.42
C LEU A 8 15.57 -31.36 -19.41
N GLN A 9 14.66 -31.88 -20.23
CA GLN A 9 14.41 -33.32 -20.32
C GLN A 9 15.63 -34.07 -20.89
N ALA A 10 16.26 -33.54 -21.94
CA ALA A 10 17.47 -34.11 -22.52
C ALA A 10 18.64 -34.16 -21.53
N ARG A 11 18.84 -33.11 -20.73
CA ARG A 11 19.90 -33.03 -19.70
C ARG A 11 19.66 -33.95 -18.51
N LEU A 12 18.40 -34.27 -18.20
CA LEU A 12 18.05 -35.24 -17.16
C LEU A 12 18.32 -36.67 -17.66
N MET A 13 17.98 -36.97 -18.91
CA MET A 13 18.28 -38.27 -19.53
C MET A 13 19.79 -38.48 -19.69
N GLU A 14 20.55 -37.44 -20.04
CA GLU A 14 22.03 -37.47 -20.11
C GLU A 14 22.68 -37.79 -18.76
N LYS A 15 22.04 -37.40 -17.65
CA LYS A 15 22.49 -37.71 -16.28
C LYS A 15 22.08 -39.11 -15.79
N GLY A 16 21.52 -39.95 -16.67
CA GLY A 16 21.14 -41.32 -16.35
C GLY A 16 19.77 -41.46 -15.66
N TRP A 17 18.94 -40.42 -15.68
CA TRP A 17 17.58 -40.51 -15.17
C TRP A 17 16.71 -41.29 -16.15
N THR A 18 15.82 -42.13 -15.63
CA THR A 18 14.87 -42.87 -16.48
C THR A 18 13.88 -41.91 -17.14
N GLU A 19 13.37 -42.29 -18.31
CA GLU A 19 12.43 -41.45 -19.07
C GLU A 19 11.18 -41.11 -18.24
N GLU A 20 10.70 -42.06 -17.44
CA GLU A 20 9.58 -41.86 -16.51
C GLU A 20 9.89 -40.84 -15.40
N GLU A 21 11.08 -40.90 -14.80
CA GLU A 21 11.49 -39.96 -13.76
C GLU A 21 11.75 -38.56 -14.31
N ALA A 22 12.36 -38.45 -15.50
CA ALA A 22 12.57 -37.19 -16.19
C ALA A 22 11.22 -36.54 -16.55
N HIS A 23 10.25 -37.33 -17.02
CA HIS A 23 8.92 -36.83 -17.36
C HIS A 23 8.12 -36.41 -16.12
N ARG A 24 8.24 -37.15 -15.01
CA ARG A 24 7.59 -36.81 -13.73
C ARG A 24 8.18 -35.54 -13.12
N THR A 25 9.50 -35.40 -13.17
CA THR A 25 10.21 -34.20 -12.69
C THR A 25 9.87 -32.98 -13.53
N HIS A 26 9.77 -33.14 -14.85
CA HIS A 26 9.29 -32.11 -15.77
C HIS A 26 7.86 -31.67 -15.40
N GLN A 27 6.94 -32.61 -15.18
CA GLN A 27 5.58 -32.27 -14.74
C GLN A 27 5.55 -31.55 -13.39
N LEU A 28 6.35 -31.96 -12.40
CA LEU A 28 6.38 -31.30 -11.10
C LEU A 28 6.99 -29.89 -11.14
N PHE A 29 8.04 -29.68 -11.93
CA PHE A 29 8.66 -28.36 -12.10
C PHE A 29 7.74 -27.38 -12.83
N TYR A 30 7.08 -27.84 -13.90
CA TYR A 30 6.23 -26.98 -14.73
C TYR A 30 4.78 -26.87 -14.24
N ALA A 31 4.23 -27.87 -13.53
CA ALA A 31 2.91 -27.76 -12.89
C ALA A 31 2.91 -26.74 -11.74
N ASN A 32 4.04 -26.59 -11.04
CA ASN A 32 4.22 -25.54 -10.02
C ASN A 32 4.59 -24.17 -10.61
N GLN A 33 5.03 -24.13 -11.87
CA GLN A 33 5.31 -22.91 -12.64
C GLN A 33 4.14 -22.46 -13.50
N ASP A 34 2.94 -23.06 -13.38
CA ASP A 34 1.77 -22.60 -14.12
C ASP A 34 1.43 -21.16 -13.70
N PRO A 35 1.79 -20.14 -14.51
CA PRO A 35 1.69 -18.75 -14.10
C PRO A 35 0.23 -18.39 -13.86
N GLN A 36 -0.70 -19.09 -14.50
CA GLN A 36 -2.12 -18.81 -14.38
C GLN A 36 -2.68 -19.16 -13.00
N LYS A 37 -2.27 -20.27 -12.38
CA LYS A 37 -2.70 -20.63 -11.02
C LYS A 37 -2.12 -19.70 -9.95
N HIS A 38 -0.86 -19.31 -10.08
CA HIS A 38 -0.24 -18.33 -9.17
C HIS A 38 -0.87 -16.94 -9.33
N VAL A 39 -1.13 -16.49 -10.56
CA VAL A 39 -1.79 -15.20 -10.82
C VAL A 39 -3.24 -15.18 -10.33
N GLU A 40 -4.00 -16.26 -10.51
CA GLU A 40 -5.40 -16.33 -10.07
C GLU A 40 -5.51 -16.37 -8.53
N TYR A 41 -4.61 -17.07 -7.84
CA TYR A 41 -4.58 -17.12 -6.37
C TYR A 41 -4.21 -15.75 -5.79
N VAL A 42 -3.17 -15.10 -6.33
CA VAL A 42 -2.76 -13.74 -5.91
C VAL A 42 -3.90 -12.74 -6.13
N LYS A 43 -4.65 -12.86 -7.23
CA LYS A 43 -5.76 -11.95 -7.55
C LYS A 43 -7.00 -12.15 -6.67
N LYS A 44 -7.29 -13.38 -6.21
CA LYS A 44 -8.38 -13.63 -5.25
C LYS A 44 -7.99 -13.27 -3.82
N SER A 45 -6.75 -13.55 -3.43
CA SER A 45 -6.21 -13.17 -2.12
C SER A 45 -6.13 -11.65 -1.95
N SER A 46 -5.77 -10.89 -3.00
CA SER A 46 -5.75 -9.43 -2.92
C SER A 46 -7.13 -8.82 -2.66
N VAL A 47 -8.19 -9.36 -3.27
CA VAL A 47 -9.57 -8.93 -3.02
C VAL A 47 -10.00 -9.26 -1.58
N LEU A 48 -9.68 -10.44 -1.07
CA LEU A 48 -10.01 -10.80 0.31
C LEU A 48 -9.28 -9.89 1.32
N LEU A 49 -7.97 -9.69 1.14
CA LEU A 49 -7.17 -8.80 2.00
C LEU A 49 -7.71 -7.37 1.97
N TYR A 50 -8.15 -6.91 0.81
CA TYR A 50 -8.81 -5.61 0.66
C TYR A 50 -10.06 -5.47 1.54
N TRP A 51 -10.98 -6.43 1.46
CA TRP A 51 -12.20 -6.42 2.27
C TRP A 51 -11.91 -6.57 3.77
N MET A 52 -10.93 -7.38 4.15
CA MET A 52 -10.52 -7.53 5.54
C MET A 52 -9.93 -6.24 6.10
N MET A 53 -9.09 -5.54 5.33
CA MET A 53 -8.58 -4.24 5.76
C MET A 53 -9.70 -3.21 5.90
N LEU A 54 -10.64 -3.14 4.95
CA LEU A 54 -11.82 -2.26 5.09
C LEU A 54 -12.64 -2.59 6.35
N LEU A 55 -12.81 -3.88 6.65
CA LEU A 55 -13.48 -4.32 7.88
C LEU A 55 -12.70 -3.87 9.13
N ASP A 56 -11.39 -4.08 9.15
CA ASP A 56 -10.52 -3.64 10.25
C ASP A 56 -10.60 -2.12 10.47
N LEU A 57 -10.57 -1.33 9.39
CA LEU A 57 -10.76 0.12 9.44
C LEU A 57 -12.10 0.49 10.10
N ALA A 58 -13.19 -0.17 9.71
CA ALA A 58 -14.49 0.04 10.34
C ALA A 58 -14.48 -0.35 11.83
N VAL A 59 -13.92 -1.52 12.18
CA VAL A 59 -13.85 -2.02 13.57
C VAL A 59 -13.01 -1.10 14.46
N CYS A 60 -11.82 -0.69 14.00
CA CYS A 60 -10.95 0.25 14.71
C CYS A 60 -11.68 1.57 15.00
N ASN A 61 -12.45 2.08 14.05
CA ASN A 61 -13.23 3.30 14.25
C ASN A 61 -14.28 3.14 15.37
N PHE A 62 -14.99 2.00 15.40
CA PHE A 62 -15.94 1.71 16.47
C PHE A 62 -15.27 1.61 17.83
N ILE A 63 -14.15 0.90 17.94
CA ILE A 63 -13.40 0.76 19.19
C ILE A 63 -13.02 2.13 19.75
N VAL A 64 -12.60 3.06 18.89
CA VAL A 64 -12.28 4.44 19.28
C VAL A 64 -13.51 5.18 19.79
N ALA A 65 -14.64 5.08 19.09
CA ALA A 65 -15.88 5.71 19.51
C ALA A 65 -16.35 5.20 20.89
N PHE A 66 -16.28 3.89 21.13
CA PHE A 66 -16.59 3.30 22.44
C PHE A 66 -15.58 3.73 23.52
N GLY A 67 -14.28 3.73 23.17
CA GLY A 67 -13.21 4.15 24.07
C GLY A 67 -13.33 5.61 24.52
N LEU A 68 -13.93 6.48 23.69
CA LEU A 68 -14.15 7.90 23.99
C LEU A 68 -15.27 8.16 25.03
N VAL A 69 -16.22 7.24 25.17
CA VAL A 69 -17.37 7.39 26.09
C VAL A 69 -16.95 7.73 27.53
N PRO A 70 -16.06 6.96 28.20
CA PRO A 70 -15.68 7.29 29.58
C PRO A 70 -15.00 8.66 29.71
N PHE A 71 -14.26 9.11 28.68
CA PHE A 71 -13.61 10.42 28.71
C PHE A 71 -14.61 11.57 28.58
N LEU A 72 -15.65 11.40 27.76
CA LEU A 72 -16.76 12.35 27.65
C LEU A 72 -17.48 12.58 28.99
N MET A 73 -17.52 11.55 29.84
CA MET A 73 -18.24 11.58 31.11
C MET A 73 -17.46 12.24 32.24
N VAL A 74 -16.12 12.10 32.23
CA VAL A 74 -15.27 12.52 33.36
C VAL A 74 -14.66 13.90 33.14
N LEU A 75 -14.41 14.31 31.89
CA LEU A 75 -13.65 15.52 31.58
C LEU A 75 -14.55 16.73 31.26
N LYS A 76 -14.01 17.94 31.44
CA LYS A 76 -14.66 19.19 30.98
C LYS A 76 -14.64 19.28 29.45
N ALA A 77 -15.64 19.94 28.88
CA ALA A 77 -15.84 20.05 27.42
C ALA A 77 -14.59 20.51 26.64
N ALA A 78 -13.86 21.52 27.12
CA ALA A 78 -12.65 22.01 26.44
C ALA A 78 -11.53 20.96 26.35
N TYR A 79 -11.32 20.16 27.39
CA TYR A 79 -10.31 19.09 27.37
C TYR A 79 -10.75 17.92 26.50
N VAL A 80 -12.05 17.61 26.52
CA VAL A 80 -12.66 16.61 25.65
C VAL A 80 -12.43 16.96 24.18
N GLU A 81 -12.74 18.19 23.76
CA GLU A 81 -12.55 18.65 22.38
C GLU A 81 -11.09 18.54 21.92
N LEU A 82 -10.15 18.94 22.79
CA LEU A 82 -8.72 18.84 22.51
C LEU A 82 -8.28 17.37 22.33
N ILE A 83 -8.66 16.48 23.25
CA ILE A 83 -8.32 15.05 23.18
C ILE A 83 -8.91 14.43 21.92
N ILE A 84 -10.16 14.76 21.59
CA ILE A 84 -10.85 14.24 20.42
C ILE A 84 -10.19 14.73 19.14
N PHE A 85 -9.75 15.98 19.08
CA PHE A 85 -8.99 16.48 17.94
C PHE A 85 -7.70 15.68 17.73
N PHE A 86 -6.88 15.51 18.77
CA PHE A 86 -5.63 14.74 18.67
C PHE A 86 -5.86 13.27 18.34
N LEU A 87 -6.91 12.66 18.90
CA LEU A 87 -7.29 11.29 18.59
C LEU A 87 -7.77 11.16 17.14
N GLY A 88 -8.52 12.15 16.65
CA GLY A 88 -8.88 12.28 15.24
C GLY A 88 -7.63 12.33 14.36
N VAL A 89 -6.65 13.19 14.68
CA VAL A 89 -5.37 13.27 13.95
C VAL A 89 -4.63 11.93 13.97
N PHE A 90 -4.51 11.29 15.13
CA PHE A 90 -3.86 9.99 15.26
C PHE A 90 -4.53 8.93 14.38
N MET A 91 -5.87 8.85 14.44
CA MET A 91 -6.63 7.94 13.58
C MET A 91 -6.52 8.29 12.11
N GLY A 92 -6.52 9.57 11.75
CA GLY A 92 -6.31 10.02 10.38
C GLY A 92 -4.96 9.60 9.82
N VAL A 93 -3.89 9.67 10.62
CA VAL A 93 -2.56 9.18 10.25
C VAL A 93 -2.57 7.67 10.06
N PHE A 94 -3.17 6.93 11.00
CA PHE A 94 -3.27 5.47 10.94
C PHE A 94 -4.04 5.01 9.70
N PHE A 95 -5.19 5.63 9.42
CA PHE A 95 -6.00 5.37 8.23
C PHE A 95 -5.25 5.73 6.95
N ASN A 96 -4.58 6.89 6.91
CA ASN A 96 -3.78 7.27 5.76
C ASN A 96 -2.68 6.23 5.49
N MET A 97 -1.99 5.72 6.51
CA MET A 97 -1.01 4.65 6.34
C MET A 97 -1.65 3.37 5.77
N LEU A 98 -2.75 2.91 6.37
CA LEU A 98 -3.47 1.71 5.93
C LEU A 98 -3.95 1.83 4.47
N ILE A 99 -4.46 3.00 4.09
CA ILE A 99 -4.93 3.27 2.73
C ILE A 99 -3.78 3.22 1.73
N TRP A 100 -2.63 3.80 2.06
CA TRP A 100 -1.44 3.76 1.21
C TRP A 100 -0.93 2.33 1.01
N ASP A 101 -1.01 1.49 2.05
CA ASP A 101 -0.66 0.07 1.96
C ASP A 101 -1.68 -0.70 1.09
N ILE A 102 -2.98 -0.42 1.23
CA ILE A 102 -4.04 -0.97 0.37
C ILE A 102 -3.82 -0.58 -1.10
N GLU A 103 -3.48 0.68 -1.36
CA GLU A 103 -3.29 1.20 -2.71
C GLU A 103 -2.16 0.48 -3.47
N HIS A 104 -1.13 0.03 -2.75
CA HIS A 104 -0.04 -0.75 -3.34
C HIS A 104 -0.48 -2.11 -3.87
N ILE A 105 -1.58 -2.67 -3.37
CA ILE A 105 -2.08 -4.00 -3.73
C ILE A 105 -2.91 -3.97 -5.04
N GLY A 106 -3.44 -2.82 -5.46
CA GLY A 106 -4.20 -2.72 -6.71
C GLY A 106 -4.55 -1.28 -7.13
N LYS A 107 -4.01 -0.86 -8.29
CA LYS A 107 -4.18 0.50 -8.85
C LYS A 107 -5.62 0.87 -9.18
N GLU A 108 -6.52 -0.10 -9.35
CA GLU A 108 -7.92 0.17 -9.74
C GLU A 108 -8.82 0.57 -8.56
N HIS A 109 -8.37 0.39 -7.31
CA HIS A 109 -9.21 0.58 -6.12
C HIS A 109 -9.08 1.96 -5.45
N HIS A 110 -8.31 2.89 -6.04
CA HIS A 110 -8.04 4.22 -5.47
C HIS A 110 -9.32 5.04 -5.20
N TYR A 111 -10.31 4.95 -6.08
CA TYR A 111 -11.59 5.68 -5.94
C TYR A 111 -12.40 5.24 -4.72
N LEU A 112 -12.25 3.99 -4.28
CA LEU A 112 -13.04 3.45 -3.18
C LEU A 112 -12.55 4.04 -1.85
N ALA A 113 -11.23 4.24 -1.69
CA ALA A 113 -10.68 4.94 -0.53
C ALA A 113 -11.19 6.39 -0.44
N LEU A 114 -11.31 7.09 -1.58
CA LEU A 114 -11.83 8.46 -1.64
C LEU A 114 -13.27 8.57 -1.10
N VAL A 115 -14.10 7.54 -1.33
CA VAL A 115 -15.49 7.49 -0.87
C VAL A 115 -15.59 6.92 0.55
N PHE A 116 -14.74 5.96 0.90
CA PHE A 116 -14.80 5.24 2.18
C PHE A 116 -14.46 6.14 3.38
N ILE A 117 -13.43 6.99 3.25
CA ILE A 117 -13.01 7.93 4.30
C ILE A 117 -14.16 8.86 4.74
N PRO A 118 -14.86 9.60 3.85
CA PRO A 118 -15.95 10.47 4.25
C PRO A 118 -17.16 9.68 4.79
N VAL A 119 -17.45 8.48 4.25
CA VAL A 119 -18.54 7.63 4.78
C VAL A 119 -18.25 7.21 6.22
N ILE A 120 -17.03 6.79 6.53
CA ILE A 120 -16.59 6.44 7.89
C ILE A 120 -16.70 7.65 8.84
N ALA A 121 -16.29 8.83 8.36
CA ALA A 121 -16.38 10.06 9.15
C ALA A 121 -17.84 10.42 9.49
N ILE A 122 -18.76 10.32 8.51
CA ILE A 122 -20.20 10.55 8.71
C ILE A 122 -20.78 9.52 9.67
N MET A 123 -20.45 8.24 9.49
CA MET A 123 -20.89 7.18 10.40
C MET A 123 -20.44 7.48 11.82
N ASN A 124 -19.18 7.88 12.02
CA ASN A 124 -18.68 8.21 13.35
C ASN A 124 -19.45 9.39 13.97
N MET A 125 -19.71 10.45 13.20
CA MET A 125 -20.54 11.58 13.65
C MET A 125 -21.94 11.15 14.11
N VAL A 126 -22.62 10.28 13.32
CA VAL A 126 -23.94 9.76 13.67
C VAL A 126 -23.89 8.91 14.94
N PHE A 127 -22.93 7.98 15.01
CA PHE A 127 -22.74 7.13 16.19
C PHE A 127 -22.46 7.95 17.44
N MET A 128 -21.53 8.91 17.37
CA MET A 128 -21.17 9.77 18.50
C MET A 128 -22.37 10.58 19.00
N THR A 129 -23.22 11.06 18.08
CA THR A 129 -24.44 11.80 18.41
C THR A 129 -25.46 10.91 19.12
N ILE A 130 -25.72 9.71 18.59
CA ILE A 130 -26.65 8.75 19.21
C ILE A 130 -26.16 8.35 20.61
N LEU A 131 -24.87 8.06 20.73
CA LEU A 131 -24.25 7.64 21.98
C LEU A 131 -24.35 8.76 23.01
N SER A 132 -23.94 9.98 22.66
CA SER A 132 -24.03 11.15 23.53
C SER A 132 -25.46 11.44 24.00
N ASN A 133 -26.44 11.36 23.10
CA ASN A 133 -27.86 11.56 23.44
C ASN A 133 -28.39 10.48 24.39
N SER A 134 -28.05 9.21 24.14
CA SER A 134 -28.46 8.07 24.97
C SER A 134 -27.91 8.20 26.39
N PHE A 135 -26.63 8.57 26.53
CA PHE A 135 -25.99 8.76 27.83
C PHE A 135 -26.48 10.00 28.57
N SER A 136 -26.76 11.10 27.85
CA SER A 136 -27.34 12.32 28.43
C SER A 136 -28.72 12.05 29.04
N GLY A 137 -29.54 11.22 28.37
CA GLY A 137 -30.83 10.76 28.91
C GLY A 137 -30.70 9.85 30.14
N LEU A 138 -29.68 9.00 30.19
CA LEU A 138 -29.47 8.03 31.26
C LEU A 138 -28.97 8.65 32.56
N LEU A 139 -28.15 9.70 32.47
CA LEU A 139 -27.40 10.22 33.62
C LEU A 139 -27.93 11.54 34.19
N LYS A 140 -28.86 12.21 33.49
CA LYS A 140 -29.38 13.54 33.87
C LYS A 140 -28.27 14.57 34.16
N THR A 141 -27.05 14.33 33.70
CA THR A 141 -25.89 15.18 33.91
C THR A 141 -25.85 16.24 32.83
N GLN A 142 -25.68 17.50 33.25
CA GLN A 142 -25.46 18.64 32.35
C GLN A 142 -24.01 18.66 31.83
N GLY A 143 -23.53 17.55 31.28
CA GLY A 143 -22.21 17.44 30.67
C GLY A 143 -22.23 18.03 29.26
N HIS A 144 -22.00 19.33 29.16
CA HIS A 144 -22.20 20.19 27.98
C HIS A 144 -21.13 20.02 26.86
N ALA A 145 -20.87 18.81 26.38
CA ALA A 145 -20.15 18.66 25.11
C ALA A 145 -21.18 18.58 23.97
N ASN A 146 -21.26 19.61 23.14
CA ASN A 146 -22.16 19.59 21.99
C ASN A 146 -21.70 18.47 21.02
N PRO A 147 -22.52 17.45 20.75
CA PRO A 147 -22.13 16.30 19.93
C PRO A 147 -21.69 16.70 18.51
N VAL A 148 -22.27 17.78 17.99
CA VAL A 148 -21.92 18.32 16.67
C VAL A 148 -20.52 18.92 16.68
N LEU A 149 -20.17 19.69 17.72
CA LEU A 149 -18.82 20.26 17.86
C LEU A 149 -17.78 19.16 18.04
N VAL A 150 -18.05 18.21 18.93
CA VAL A 150 -17.19 17.03 19.14
C VAL A 150 -16.92 16.29 17.83
N SER A 151 -17.98 16.03 17.05
CA SER A 151 -17.86 15.37 15.75
C SER A 151 -17.08 16.22 14.75
N LEU A 152 -17.29 17.53 14.72
CA LEU A 152 -16.57 18.44 13.83
C LEU A 152 -15.07 18.43 14.12
N PHE A 153 -14.66 18.56 15.39
CA PHE A 153 -13.25 18.51 15.77
C PHE A 153 -12.61 17.16 15.45
N TYR A 154 -13.34 16.06 15.67
CA TYR A 154 -12.88 14.73 15.29
C TYR A 154 -12.65 14.63 13.78
N VAL A 155 -13.65 15.03 12.96
CA VAL A 155 -13.58 14.97 11.50
C VAL A 155 -12.45 15.84 10.96
N LEU A 156 -12.28 17.06 11.49
CA LEU A 156 -11.18 17.94 11.10
C LEU A 156 -9.82 17.32 11.39
N GLY A 157 -9.64 16.74 12.59
CA GLY A 157 -8.43 16.02 12.96
C GLY A 157 -8.19 14.81 12.06
N PHE A 158 -9.23 14.02 11.81
CA PHE A 158 -9.17 12.79 11.02
C PHE A 158 -8.87 13.02 9.54
N VAL A 159 -9.47 14.04 8.92
CA VAL A 159 -9.28 14.33 7.50
C VAL A 159 -7.95 15.03 7.25
N ALA A 160 -7.41 15.79 8.21
CA ALA A 160 -6.22 16.62 8.01
C ALA A 160 -4.98 15.85 7.48
N PRO A 161 -4.58 14.68 8.02
CA PRO A 161 -3.43 13.93 7.53
C PRO A 161 -3.59 13.48 6.06
N TYR A 162 -4.77 12.98 5.70
CA TYR A 162 -5.06 12.53 4.33
C TYR A 162 -5.15 13.71 3.36
N GLY A 163 -5.83 14.80 3.75
CA GLY A 163 -5.88 16.01 2.95
C GLY A 163 -4.48 16.57 2.67
N PHE A 164 -3.59 16.57 3.68
CA PHE A 164 -2.21 17.00 3.52
C PHE A 164 -1.41 16.12 2.55
N SER A 165 -1.57 14.79 2.62
CA SER A 165 -0.86 13.86 1.72
C SER A 165 -1.29 14.04 0.26
N VAL A 166 -2.60 14.19 0.01
CA VAL A 166 -3.16 14.44 -1.31
C VAL A 166 -2.69 15.78 -1.90
N ILE A 167 -2.74 16.86 -1.11
CA ILE A 167 -2.27 18.19 -1.56
C ILE A 167 -0.79 18.13 -1.94
N LYS A 168 0.04 17.49 -1.11
CA LYS A 168 1.49 17.35 -1.37
C LYS A 168 1.74 16.57 -2.67
N TYR A 169 0.98 15.51 -2.92
CA TYR A 169 1.06 14.72 -4.14
C TYR A 169 0.74 15.55 -5.39
N GLU A 170 -0.37 16.29 -5.37
CA GLU A 170 -0.78 17.15 -6.49
C GLU A 170 0.20 18.30 -6.77
N LEU A 171 0.76 18.90 -5.72
CA LEU A 171 1.80 19.93 -5.88
C LEU A 171 3.08 19.38 -6.52
N LYS A 172 3.48 18.15 -6.17
CA LYS A 172 4.65 17.49 -6.77
C LYS A 172 4.41 17.22 -8.26
N LYS A 173 3.25 16.65 -8.60
CA LYS A 173 2.84 16.35 -9.97
C LYS A 173 2.81 17.62 -10.85
N ARG A 174 2.30 18.74 -10.32
CA ARG A 174 2.30 20.04 -11.03
C ARG A 174 3.72 20.57 -11.29
N LYS A 175 4.63 20.44 -10.33
CA LYS A 175 6.03 20.85 -10.50
C LYS A 175 6.73 20.02 -11.58
N GLU A 176 6.49 18.71 -11.60
CA GLU A 176 7.03 17.81 -12.63
C GLU A 176 6.49 18.17 -14.03
N ALA A 177 5.18 18.39 -14.16
CA ALA A 177 4.57 18.81 -15.42
C ALA A 177 5.12 20.17 -15.92
N GLN A 178 5.31 21.14 -15.02
CA GLN A 178 5.92 22.44 -15.36
C GLN A 178 7.39 22.31 -15.76
N SER A 179 8.16 21.40 -15.15
CA SER A 179 9.55 21.15 -15.54
C SER A 179 9.71 20.50 -16.92
N LEU A 180 8.70 19.77 -17.38
CA LEU A 180 8.65 19.19 -18.72
C LEU A 180 8.23 20.23 -19.78
N GLN A 181 7.40 21.19 -19.41
CA GLN A 181 6.92 22.25 -20.32
C GLN A 181 7.89 23.44 -20.42
N ASN A 182 8.62 23.74 -19.35
CA ASN A 182 9.67 24.76 -19.30
C ASN A 182 10.97 24.14 -18.78
N PRO A 183 11.70 23.37 -19.60
CA PRO A 183 12.98 22.83 -19.20
C PRO A 183 13.92 24.00 -18.83
N PRO A 184 14.69 23.90 -17.72
CA PRO A 184 15.60 24.96 -17.32
C PRO A 184 16.54 25.30 -18.48
N PRO A 185 16.93 26.58 -18.65
CA PRO A 185 17.85 26.99 -19.70
C PRO A 185 19.10 26.10 -19.62
N GLN A 186 19.42 25.43 -20.73
CA GLN A 186 20.59 24.57 -20.82
C GLN A 186 21.83 25.44 -20.59
N ASN A 187 22.39 25.38 -19.38
CA ASN A 187 23.62 26.08 -19.07
C ASN A 187 24.76 25.37 -19.81
N PRO A 188 25.42 25.98 -20.82
CA PRO A 188 26.38 25.31 -21.70
C PRO A 188 27.60 24.74 -20.96
N THR A 189 27.86 25.22 -19.74
CA THR A 189 29.03 24.86 -18.92
C THR A 189 28.86 23.56 -18.13
N LEU A 190 27.71 22.90 -18.17
CA LEU A 190 27.44 21.61 -17.49
C LEU A 190 27.17 20.44 -18.46
N GLY A 191 27.54 20.61 -19.74
CA GLY A 191 27.28 19.66 -20.82
C GLY A 191 28.24 18.46 -20.94
N SER A 192 29.30 18.36 -20.12
CA SER A 192 30.26 17.25 -20.21
C SER A 192 30.11 16.18 -19.11
N GLY A 193 29.46 16.50 -17.99
CA GLY A 193 29.35 15.58 -16.84
C GLY A 193 28.10 14.68 -16.84
N ARG A 194 26.95 15.20 -17.28
CA ARG A 194 25.68 14.44 -17.24
C ARG A 194 25.51 13.45 -18.39
N THR A 195 26.05 13.78 -19.56
CA THR A 195 26.10 12.87 -20.72
C THR A 195 27.00 11.68 -20.45
N GLN A 196 28.14 11.86 -19.77
CA GLN A 196 28.98 10.74 -19.34
C GLN A 196 28.27 9.83 -18.33
N GLN A 197 27.65 10.38 -17.28
CA GLN A 197 26.93 9.55 -16.29
C GLN A 197 25.74 8.78 -16.90
N GLN A 198 25.03 9.39 -17.85
CA GLN A 198 23.97 8.70 -18.60
C GLN A 198 24.52 7.68 -19.61
N GLN A 199 25.69 7.92 -20.20
CA GLN A 199 26.40 6.93 -21.03
C GLN A 199 26.93 5.76 -20.19
N TYR A 200 27.49 5.98 -19.00
CA TYR A 200 27.92 4.91 -18.11
C TYR A 200 26.74 4.10 -17.55
N ALA A 201 25.61 4.75 -17.25
CA ALA A 201 24.40 4.05 -16.86
C ALA A 201 23.84 3.22 -18.02
N GLN A 202 23.72 3.79 -19.24
CA GLN A 202 23.25 3.04 -20.42
C GLN A 202 24.23 1.95 -20.87
N GLN A 203 25.54 2.14 -20.75
CA GLN A 203 26.53 1.08 -20.98
C GLN A 203 26.47 -0.01 -19.90
N GLY A 204 26.14 0.34 -18.66
CA GLY A 204 25.88 -0.63 -17.58
C GLY A 204 24.63 -1.49 -17.83
N TYR A 205 23.57 -0.91 -18.41
CA TYR A 205 22.38 -1.66 -18.80
C TYR A 205 22.54 -2.43 -20.12
N ALA A 206 23.34 -1.91 -21.07
CA ALA A 206 23.66 -2.62 -22.31
C ALA A 206 24.59 -3.82 -22.09
N GLN A 207 25.46 -3.78 -21.07
CA GLN A 207 26.25 -4.95 -20.66
C GLN A 207 25.47 -5.94 -19.80
N GLN A 208 24.37 -5.54 -19.15
CA GLN A 208 23.49 -6.48 -18.42
C GLN A 208 22.62 -7.35 -19.34
N GLY A 209 22.62 -7.09 -20.65
CA GLY A 209 22.06 -7.98 -21.68
C GLY A 209 23.05 -9.06 -22.17
N GLN A 210 24.31 -9.03 -21.73
CA GLN A 210 25.26 -10.12 -21.93
C GLN A 210 25.53 -10.78 -20.58
N GLN A 211 25.23 -12.08 -20.51
CA GLN A 211 25.53 -12.92 -19.35
C GLN A 211 26.95 -12.66 -18.84
N PRO A 212 27.18 -12.52 -17.52
CA PRO A 212 28.53 -12.56 -16.99
C PRO A 212 29.17 -13.91 -17.38
N GLN A 213 30.25 -13.87 -18.16
CA GLN A 213 31.14 -15.02 -18.43
C GLN A 213 31.93 -15.45 -17.16
N GLY A 214 31.24 -15.57 -16.02
CA GLY A 214 31.86 -15.88 -14.71
C GLY A 214 31.50 -17.26 -14.15
N TYR A 215 30.63 -18.04 -14.81
CA TYR A 215 30.16 -19.33 -14.30
C TYR A 215 30.62 -20.54 -15.12
N GLN A 216 31.65 -20.41 -15.96
CA GLN A 216 32.22 -21.54 -16.72
C GLN A 216 33.48 -22.18 -16.11
N GLN A 217 33.95 -21.76 -14.93
CA GLN A 217 35.22 -22.27 -14.37
C GLN A 217 35.10 -23.37 -13.30
N TYR A 218 33.97 -24.08 -13.21
CA TYR A 218 33.81 -25.20 -12.25
C TYR A 218 33.22 -26.48 -12.87
N GLN A 219 33.63 -26.83 -14.10
CA GLN A 219 33.41 -28.19 -14.65
C GLN A 219 34.69 -28.85 -15.20
N GLY A 220 35.85 -28.50 -14.65
CA GLY A 220 37.16 -29.02 -15.10
C GLY A 220 37.84 -30.06 -14.19
N TYR A 221 37.20 -30.54 -13.12
CA TYR A 221 37.83 -31.48 -12.18
C TYR A 221 36.85 -32.55 -11.68
N GLN A 222 36.31 -33.38 -12.57
CA GLN A 222 35.73 -34.67 -12.16
C GLN A 222 35.89 -35.80 -13.21
N ASN A 223 36.84 -35.67 -14.14
CA ASN A 223 37.29 -36.80 -14.96
C ASN A 223 38.81 -36.91 -14.89
N ARG A 224 39.30 -37.48 -13.78
CA ARG A 224 40.47 -38.36 -13.70
C ARG A 224 40.26 -39.35 -12.56
#